data_AF-A0A957CNR5-F1
#
_entry.id   AF-A0A957CNR5-F1
#
_cell.length_a   1.000
_cell.length_b   1.000
_cell.length_c   1.000
_cell.angle_alpha   90.00
_cell.angle_beta   90.00
_cell.angle_gamma   90.00
#
_symmetry.space_group_name_H-M   'P 1'
#
loop_
_entity.id
_entity.type
_entity.pdbx_description
1 polymer ?
#
loop_
_entity_poly.entity_id
_entity_poly.type
_entity_poly.pdbx_seq_one_letter_code
_entity_poly.pdbx_strand_id
1 'polypeptide(L)'
;MHVQVEIELDVPPTTVHHEFMQRSANSLTNDKNSVHITTPKDREMMIMAEFTMQKARQGDVVDKIGKTFHFIKNYQDITIWFPKKASHRPIAAKSYTPKQGQYLAFIYYYTKLNGRSPAERDIQNYFKTTPPTVHRMILELEKRGLITRVPNQPRSIKLLLSRAEIPDLN
;
A
#
# COMPACT_ATOMS: atom_id res chain seq x y z
N MET A 1 -11.06 -11.71 -3.56
CA MET A 1 -10.07 -11.69 -2.46
C MET A 1 -8.70 -11.50 -3.07
N HIS A 2 -7.77 -10.82 -2.39
CA HIS A 2 -6.41 -10.68 -2.88
C HIS A 2 -5.56 -11.86 -2.40
N VAL A 3 -4.69 -12.32 -3.29
CA VAL A 3 -3.77 -13.42 -3.06
C VAL A 3 -2.42 -12.97 -3.58
N GLN A 4 -1.39 -13.26 -2.80
CA GLN A 4 0.00 -13.07 -3.18
C GLN A 4 0.71 -14.41 -2.98
N VAL A 5 1.34 -14.90 -4.04
CA VAL A 5 2.12 -16.15 -4.04
C VAL A 5 3.57 -15.77 -4.26
N GLU A 6 4.39 -16.10 -3.29
CA GLU A 6 5.83 -15.86 -3.28
C GLU A 6 6.53 -17.19 -3.45
N ILE A 7 7.45 -17.27 -4.41
CA ILE A 7 8.25 -18.46 -4.64
C ILE A 7 9.72 -18.06 -4.57
N GLU A 8 10.45 -18.73 -3.68
CA GLU A 8 11.90 -18.66 -3.61
C GLU A 8 12.49 -19.76 -4.49
N LEU A 9 13.41 -19.38 -5.37
CA LEU A 9 14.04 -20.26 -6.34
C LEU A 9 15.51 -20.51 -6.00
N ASP A 10 16.04 -21.63 -6.47
CA ASP A 10 17.47 -21.94 -6.42
C ASP A 10 18.31 -21.11 -7.39
N VAL A 11 17.64 -20.51 -8.38
CA VAL A 11 18.25 -19.79 -9.49
C VAL A 11 17.51 -18.48 -9.71
N PRO A 12 18.17 -17.45 -10.27
CA PRO A 12 17.49 -16.23 -10.68
C PRO A 12 16.28 -16.54 -11.58
N PRO A 13 15.13 -15.86 -11.40
CA PRO A 13 13.96 -16.05 -12.23
C PRO A 13 14.28 -15.92 -13.72
N THR A 14 13.82 -16.88 -14.49
CA THR A 14 13.98 -16.97 -15.94
C THR A 14 12.62 -16.76 -16.61
N THR A 15 12.61 -16.55 -17.91
CA THR A 15 11.36 -16.41 -18.69
C THR A 15 10.39 -17.57 -18.44
N VAL A 16 10.91 -18.80 -18.29
CA VAL A 16 10.09 -19.99 -18.01
C VAL A 16 9.37 -19.88 -16.66
N HIS A 17 10.04 -19.34 -15.63
CA HIS A 17 9.41 -19.09 -14.34
C HIS A 17 8.34 -18.01 -14.44
N HIS A 18 8.59 -16.93 -15.18
CA HIS A 18 7.59 -15.87 -15.41
C HIS A 18 6.36 -16.38 -16.16
N GLU A 19 6.54 -17.15 -17.23
CA GLU A 19 5.44 -17.72 -18.01
C GLU A 19 4.61 -18.71 -17.18
N PHE A 20 5.26 -19.55 -16.38
CA PHE A 20 4.58 -20.45 -15.45
C PHE A 20 3.75 -19.66 -14.44
N MET A 21 4.35 -18.67 -13.77
CA MET A 21 3.67 -17.83 -12.78
C MET A 21 2.46 -17.12 -13.39
N GLN A 22 2.62 -16.54 -14.59
CA GLN A 22 1.56 -15.85 -15.31
C GLN A 22 0.42 -16.81 -15.68
N ARG A 23 0.73 -17.99 -16.22
CA ARG A 23 -0.27 -19.00 -16.61
C ARG A 23 -1.04 -19.52 -15.40
N SER A 24 -0.34 -19.83 -14.32
CA SER A 24 -0.91 -20.31 -13.07
C SER A 24 -1.86 -19.28 -12.47
N ALA A 25 -1.42 -18.03 -12.30
CA ALA A 25 -2.28 -16.94 -11.81
C ALA A 25 -3.50 -16.68 -12.70
N ASN A 26 -3.32 -16.69 -14.03
CA ASN A 26 -4.43 -16.52 -14.99
C ASN A 26 -5.50 -17.62 -14.91
N SER A 27 -5.13 -18.84 -14.50
CA SER A 27 -6.09 -19.95 -14.32
C SER A 27 -6.92 -19.84 -13.05
N LEU A 28 -6.41 -19.14 -12.03
CA LEU A 28 -7.04 -19.01 -10.71
C LEU A 28 -7.79 -17.69 -10.54
N THR A 29 -7.43 -16.67 -11.30
CA THR A 29 -8.02 -15.34 -11.17
C THR A 29 -9.42 -15.25 -11.76
N ASN A 30 -10.27 -14.42 -11.14
CA ASN A 30 -11.54 -13.99 -11.73
C ASN A 30 -11.42 -12.66 -12.50
N ASP A 31 -10.24 -12.03 -12.50
CA ASP A 31 -9.93 -10.79 -13.20
C ASP A 31 -8.50 -10.82 -13.75
N LYS A 32 -8.36 -11.04 -15.06
CA LYS A 32 -7.05 -11.15 -15.72
C LYS A 32 -6.20 -9.87 -15.60
N ASN A 33 -6.84 -8.70 -15.46
CA ASN A 33 -6.12 -7.45 -15.29
C ASN A 33 -5.51 -7.30 -13.89
N SER A 34 -5.93 -8.14 -12.94
CA SER A 34 -5.40 -8.14 -11.58
C SER A 34 -4.10 -8.90 -11.42
N VAL A 35 -3.63 -9.62 -12.46
CA VAL A 35 -2.43 -10.46 -12.39
C VAL A 35 -1.18 -9.64 -12.63
N HIS A 36 -0.29 -9.61 -11.63
CA HIS A 36 1.02 -8.97 -11.72
C HIS A 36 2.11 -9.92 -11.26
N ILE A 37 3.09 -10.17 -12.13
CA ILE A 37 4.27 -10.97 -11.82
C ILE A 37 5.47 -10.04 -11.64
N THR A 38 6.19 -10.16 -10.54
CA THR A 38 7.34 -9.30 -10.23
C THR A 38 8.50 -10.09 -9.64
N THR A 39 9.69 -9.54 -9.80
CA THR A 39 10.93 -10.00 -9.16
C THR A 39 11.45 -8.84 -8.31
N PRO A 40 11.40 -8.94 -6.97
CA PRO A 40 11.87 -7.88 -6.09
C PRO A 40 13.37 -7.61 -6.29
N LYS A 41 13.76 -6.34 -6.41
CA LYS A 41 15.17 -5.96 -6.64
C LYS A 41 16.09 -6.31 -5.48
N ASP A 42 15.54 -6.43 -4.28
CA ASP A 42 16.24 -6.81 -3.04
C ASP A 42 16.32 -8.33 -2.83
N ARG A 43 15.59 -9.12 -3.63
CA ARG A 43 15.52 -10.58 -3.53
C ARG A 43 15.57 -11.21 -4.92
N GLU A 44 16.77 -11.25 -5.48
CA GLU A 44 17.02 -11.63 -6.87
C GLU A 44 16.66 -13.09 -7.21
N MET A 45 16.50 -13.95 -6.20
CA MET A 45 16.10 -15.36 -6.34
C MET A 45 14.59 -15.58 -6.11
N MET A 46 13.81 -14.51 -6.03
CA MET A 46 12.39 -14.58 -5.68
C MET A 46 11.51 -14.13 -6.85
N ILE A 47 10.41 -14.84 -7.06
CA ILE A 47 9.36 -14.43 -7.99
C ILE A 47 8.02 -14.40 -7.27
N MET A 48 7.24 -13.34 -7.53
CA MET A 48 5.98 -13.08 -6.87
C MET A 48 4.86 -12.93 -7.89
N ALA A 49 3.71 -13.54 -7.60
CA ALA A 49 2.45 -13.33 -8.31
C ALA A 49 1.42 -12.69 -7.38
N GLU A 50 0.89 -11.53 -7.75
CA GLU A 50 -0.26 -10.93 -7.10
C GLU A 50 -1.48 -11.03 -8.03
N PHE A 51 -2.62 -11.47 -7.51
CA PHE A 51 -3.87 -11.54 -8.28
C PHE A 51 -5.11 -11.59 -7.38
N THR A 52 -6.28 -11.40 -7.98
CA THR A 52 -7.56 -11.54 -7.29
C THR A 52 -8.24 -12.86 -7.60
N MET A 53 -8.87 -13.48 -6.61
CA MET A 53 -9.69 -14.69 -6.76
C MET A 53 -11.13 -14.44 -6.27
N GLN A 54 -12.08 -15.23 -6.76
CA GLN A 54 -13.44 -15.21 -6.23
C GLN A 54 -13.43 -15.52 -4.72
N LYS A 55 -14.31 -14.88 -3.95
CA LYS A 55 -14.41 -15.10 -2.51
C LYS A 55 -14.86 -16.55 -2.23
N ALA A 56 -14.10 -17.28 -1.43
CA ALA A 56 -14.29 -18.68 -1.04
C ALA A 56 -13.70 -18.90 0.37
N ARG A 57 -13.80 -20.12 0.92
CA ARG A 57 -13.10 -20.46 2.17
C ARG A 57 -11.60 -20.49 1.90
N GLN A 58 -10.80 -19.96 2.82
CA GLN A 58 -9.35 -19.86 2.61
C GLN A 58 -8.68 -21.23 2.40
N GLY A 59 -9.13 -22.28 3.08
CA GLY A 59 -8.62 -23.65 2.86
C GLY A 59 -8.78 -24.12 1.41
N ASP A 60 -9.95 -23.89 0.81
CA ASP A 60 -10.20 -24.25 -0.60
C ASP A 60 -9.31 -23.47 -1.57
N VAL A 61 -8.98 -22.23 -1.21
CA VAL A 61 -8.10 -21.37 -2.00
C VAL A 61 -6.66 -21.84 -1.90
N VAL A 62 -6.19 -22.16 -0.69
CA VAL A 62 -4.85 -22.73 -0.46
C VAL A 62 -4.69 -24.04 -1.25
N ASP A 63 -5.69 -24.94 -1.21
CA ASP A 63 -5.64 -26.21 -1.95
C ASP A 63 -5.55 -25.99 -3.48
N LYS A 64 -6.33 -25.07 -4.04
CA LYS A 64 -6.27 -24.71 -5.46
C LYS A 64 -4.92 -24.12 -5.86
N ILE A 65 -4.37 -23.21 -5.04
CA ILE A 65 -3.07 -22.60 -5.31
C ILE A 65 -1.97 -23.67 -5.23
N GLY A 66 -1.97 -24.50 -4.20
CA GLY A 66 -1.02 -25.60 -4.05
C GLY A 66 -1.01 -26.51 -5.28
N LYS A 67 -2.18 -26.97 -5.74
CA LYS A 67 -2.29 -27.81 -6.95
C LYS A 67 -1.77 -27.16 -8.23
N THR A 68 -1.85 -25.84 -8.33
CA THR A 68 -1.48 -25.10 -9.55
C THR A 68 0.01 -24.76 -9.57
N PHE A 69 0.58 -24.34 -8.44
CA PHE A 69 1.95 -23.85 -8.37
C PHE A 69 2.99 -24.92 -8.02
N HIS A 70 2.59 -26.11 -7.52
CA HIS A 70 3.53 -27.16 -7.09
C HIS A 70 4.48 -27.69 -8.19
N PHE A 71 4.18 -27.47 -9.47
CA PHE A 71 5.03 -27.92 -10.59
C PHE A 71 6.09 -26.92 -11.04
N ILE A 72 6.24 -25.77 -10.37
CA ILE A 72 7.34 -24.87 -10.72
C ILE A 72 8.66 -25.60 -10.52
N LYS A 73 9.63 -25.39 -11.43
CA LYS A 73 10.96 -25.99 -11.30
C LYS A 73 11.84 -25.11 -10.42
N ASN A 74 12.86 -25.73 -9.81
CA ASN A 74 13.92 -25.02 -9.06
C ASN A 74 13.38 -24.14 -7.93
N TYR A 75 12.31 -24.56 -7.26
CA TYR A 75 11.76 -23.85 -6.11
C TYR A 75 12.21 -24.51 -4.80
N GLN A 76 12.49 -23.68 -3.81
CA GLN A 76 12.81 -24.09 -2.45
C GLN A 76 11.61 -23.94 -1.54
N ASP A 77 10.96 -22.79 -1.59
CA ASP A 77 9.84 -22.46 -0.73
C ASP A 77 8.72 -21.75 -1.52
N ILE A 78 7.49 -21.93 -1.03
CA ILE A 78 6.30 -21.26 -1.52
C ILE A 78 5.50 -20.71 -0.35
N THR A 79 5.35 -19.39 -0.32
CA THR A 79 4.52 -18.72 0.68
C THR A 79 3.27 -18.13 0.04
N ILE A 80 2.11 -18.41 0.62
CA ILE A 80 0.81 -17.88 0.17
C ILE A 80 0.31 -16.87 1.20
N TRP A 81 0.21 -15.62 0.79
CA TRP A 81 -0.31 -14.52 1.60
C TRP A 81 -1.72 -14.13 1.17
N PHE A 82 -2.58 -13.86 2.15
CA PHE A 82 -3.90 -13.27 1.95
C PHE A 82 -3.91 -11.84 2.50
N PRO A 83 -3.33 -10.87 1.77
CA PRO A 83 -3.32 -9.51 2.22
C PRO A 83 -4.76 -9.01 2.38
N LYS A 84 -5.08 -8.47 3.57
CA LYS A 84 -6.31 -7.69 3.71
C LYS A 84 -6.20 -6.56 2.70
N LYS A 85 -7.21 -6.42 1.83
CA LYS A 85 -7.32 -5.40 0.78
C LYS A 85 -6.56 -4.16 1.24
N ALA A 86 -5.36 -3.94 0.71
CA ALA A 86 -4.70 -2.67 0.93
C ALA A 86 -5.65 -1.66 0.31
N SER A 87 -6.38 -0.93 1.14
CA SER A 87 -7.14 0.23 0.73
C SER A 87 -6.16 1.13 -0.01
N HIS A 88 -6.18 1.10 -1.34
CA HIS A 88 -5.37 1.95 -2.22
C HIS A 88 -4.00 2.30 -1.63
N ARG A 89 -3.00 1.42 -1.79
CA ARG A 89 -1.61 1.85 -1.61
C ARG A 89 -1.11 2.29 -2.98
N PRO A 90 -1.16 3.59 -3.34
CA PRO A 90 -0.31 4.04 -4.43
C PRO A 90 1.14 3.81 -4.01
N ILE A 91 1.87 3.35 -5.00
CA ILE A 91 3.26 2.94 -4.97
C ILE A 91 4.12 4.09 -4.40
N ALA A 92 4.95 3.76 -3.41
CA ALA A 92 6.10 4.53 -2.90
C ALA A 92 5.86 5.88 -2.16
N ALA A 93 4.75 6.06 -1.45
CA ALA A 93 4.59 7.17 -0.49
C ALA A 93 4.80 6.70 0.96
N LYS A 94 5.61 7.41 1.75
CA LYS A 94 5.90 7.14 3.18
C LYS A 94 4.69 6.57 3.96
N SER A 95 4.88 5.43 4.64
CA SER A 95 3.85 4.72 5.41
C SER A 95 3.13 5.59 6.46
N TYR A 96 1.94 6.08 6.13
CA TYR A 96 1.03 6.75 7.07
C TYR A 96 -0.28 5.97 7.23
N THR A 97 -0.91 6.11 8.40
CA THR A 97 -2.20 5.45 8.70
C THR A 97 -3.34 6.13 7.93
N PRO A 98 -4.51 5.48 7.74
CA PRO A 98 -5.65 6.10 7.07
C PRO A 98 -6.04 7.47 7.68
N LYS A 99 -5.98 7.59 9.01
CA LYS A 99 -6.30 8.85 9.70
C LYS A 99 -5.24 9.93 9.48
N GLN A 100 -3.97 9.56 9.41
CA GLN A 100 -2.90 10.48 9.03
C GLN A 100 -3.08 10.97 7.58
N GLY A 101 -3.48 10.06 6.68
CA GLY A 101 -3.84 10.39 5.30
C GLY A 101 -4.94 11.45 5.20
N GLN A 102 -6.00 11.32 6.01
CA GLN A 102 -7.07 12.33 6.08
C GLN A 102 -6.55 13.71 6.52
N TYR A 103 -5.65 13.76 7.50
CA TYR A 103 -5.04 15.02 7.93
C TYR A 103 -4.19 15.65 6.83
N LEU A 104 -3.39 14.84 6.12
CA LEU A 104 -2.59 15.30 4.98
C LEU A 104 -3.47 15.82 3.84
N ALA A 105 -4.55 15.10 3.52
CA ALA A 105 -5.53 15.51 2.53
C ALA A 105 -6.20 16.84 2.92
N PHE A 106 -6.62 16.97 4.17
CA PHE A 106 -7.20 18.22 4.68
C PHE A 106 -6.23 19.39 4.55
N ILE A 107 -4.98 19.23 4.97
CA ILE A 107 -3.95 20.28 4.86
C ILE A 107 -3.75 20.67 3.39
N TYR A 108 -3.71 19.70 2.47
CA TYR A 108 -3.55 19.95 1.04
C TYR A 108 -4.72 20.75 0.48
N TYR A 109 -5.95 20.28 0.69
CA TYR A 109 -7.14 20.92 0.15
C TYR A 109 -7.40 22.28 0.80
N TYR A 110 -7.18 22.42 2.11
CA TYR A 110 -7.28 23.71 2.78
C TYR A 110 -6.31 24.71 2.17
N THR A 111 -5.04 24.32 1.94
CA THR A 111 -4.04 25.19 1.34
C THR A 111 -4.39 25.54 -0.10
N LYS A 112 -4.89 24.57 -0.88
CA LYS A 112 -5.32 24.76 -2.27
C LYS A 112 -6.52 25.72 -2.37
N LEU A 113 -7.48 25.63 -1.45
CA LEU A 113 -8.71 26.44 -1.47
C LEU A 113 -8.51 27.84 -0.86
N ASN A 114 -7.72 27.94 0.21
CA ASN A 114 -7.58 29.18 0.98
C ASN A 114 -6.27 29.94 0.70
N GLY A 115 -5.36 29.38 -0.11
CA GLY A 115 -4.05 29.97 -0.43
C GLY A 115 -3.08 30.05 0.76
N ARG A 116 -3.44 29.46 1.91
CA ARG A 116 -2.64 29.48 3.14
C ARG A 116 -2.80 28.18 3.91
N SER A 117 -1.78 27.79 4.66
CA SER A 117 -1.84 26.59 5.50
C SER A 117 -2.84 26.73 6.65
N PRO A 118 -3.51 25.63 7.05
CA PRO A 118 -4.42 25.66 8.19
C PRO A 118 -3.67 25.91 9.50
N ALA A 119 -4.34 26.55 10.45
CA ALA A 119 -3.93 26.54 11.85
C ALA A 119 -4.45 25.29 12.56
N GLU A 120 -3.89 24.96 13.74
CA GLU A 120 -4.39 23.81 14.54
C GLU A 120 -5.88 23.94 14.87
N ARG A 121 -6.38 25.18 15.06
CA ARG A 121 -7.80 25.46 15.28
C ARG A 121 -8.68 25.10 14.07
N ASP A 122 -8.19 25.32 12.85
CA ASP A 122 -8.94 24.97 11.63
C ASP A 122 -9.10 23.45 11.52
N ILE A 123 -8.03 22.71 11.82
CA ILE A 123 -8.01 21.24 11.87
C ILE A 123 -8.92 20.73 12.97
N GLN A 124 -8.87 21.36 14.15
CA GLN A 124 -9.75 21.04 15.27
C GLN A 124 -11.23 21.15 14.89
N ASN A 125 -11.61 22.25 14.24
CA ASN A 125 -12.98 22.52 13.81
C ASN A 125 -13.46 21.50 12.77
N TYR A 126 -12.60 21.16 11.79
CA TYR A 126 -12.95 20.20 10.75
C TYR A 126 -13.11 18.77 11.30
N PHE A 127 -12.12 18.28 12.05
CA PHE A 127 -12.14 16.91 12.57
C PHE A 127 -12.96 16.74 13.86
N LYS A 128 -13.45 17.84 14.45
CA LYS A 128 -14.18 17.86 15.73
C LYS A 128 -13.41 17.13 16.84
N THR A 129 -12.11 17.38 16.91
CA THR A 129 -11.20 16.76 17.89
C THR A 129 -10.75 17.78 18.94
N THR A 130 -10.09 17.32 19.99
CA THR A 130 -9.55 18.21 21.03
C THR A 130 -8.20 18.82 20.59
N PRO A 131 -7.86 20.05 21.04
CA PRO A 131 -6.56 20.66 20.75
C PRO A 131 -5.34 19.74 20.98
N PRO A 132 -5.22 18.99 22.10
CA PRO A 132 -4.08 18.10 22.29
C PRO A 132 -4.00 16.95 21.28
N THR A 133 -5.15 16.49 20.76
CA THR A 133 -5.19 15.42 19.74
C THR A 133 -4.63 15.92 18.41
N VAL A 134 -5.04 17.12 18.00
CA VAL A 134 -4.54 17.77 16.77
C VAL A 134 -3.04 18.03 16.89
N HIS A 135 -2.62 18.61 18.02
CA HIS A 135 -1.21 18.91 18.26
C HIS A 135 -0.35 17.64 18.18
N ARG A 136 -0.76 16.56 18.86
CA ARG A 136 -0.06 15.26 18.81
C ARG A 136 -0.02 14.69 17.40
N MET A 137 -1.11 14.78 16.63
CA MET A 137 -1.15 14.31 15.24
C MET A 137 -0.15 15.07 14.37
N ILE A 138 -0.07 16.40 14.51
CA ILE A 138 0.88 17.24 13.77
C ILE A 138 2.32 16.86 14.12
N LEU A 139 2.65 16.67 15.41
CA LEU A 139 3.98 16.21 15.83
C LEU A 139 4.34 14.86 15.22
N GLU A 140 3.38 13.93 15.13
CA GLU A 140 3.63 12.62 14.54
C GLU A 140 3.87 12.70 13.02
N LEU A 141 3.10 13.53 12.31
CA LEU A 141 3.29 13.78 10.88
C LEU A 141 4.65 14.44 10.60
N GLU A 142 5.09 15.37 11.47
CA GLU A 142 6.40 16.01 11.40
C GLU A 142 7.53 15.00 11.66
N LYS A 143 7.41 14.19 12.73
CA LYS A 143 8.39 13.14 13.06
C LYS A 143 8.57 12.12 11.93
N ARG A 144 7.50 11.82 11.19
CA ARG A 144 7.52 10.93 10.02
C ARG A 144 8.02 11.61 8.74
N GLY A 145 8.35 12.90 8.79
CA GLY A 145 8.81 13.68 7.64
C GLY A 145 7.74 13.82 6.55
N LEU A 146 6.46 13.82 6.92
CA LEU A 146 5.33 14.00 6.00
C LEU A 146 4.96 15.48 5.87
N ILE A 147 5.21 16.25 6.93
CA ILE A 147 5.06 17.70 6.98
C ILE A 147 6.28 18.33 7.65
N THR A 148 6.44 19.64 7.46
CA THR A 148 7.32 20.48 8.26
C THR A 148 6.51 21.65 8.84
N ARG A 149 6.91 22.17 9.99
CA ARG A 149 6.31 23.37 10.58
C ARG A 149 7.38 24.21 11.27
N VAL A 150 7.03 25.44 11.61
CA VAL A 150 7.83 26.29 12.50
C VAL A 150 7.15 26.30 13.87
N PRO A 151 7.84 25.86 14.95
CA PRO A 151 7.28 25.91 16.30
C PRO A 151 6.79 27.31 16.66
N ASN A 152 5.67 27.39 17.38
CA ASN A 152 5.04 28.63 17.84
C ASN A 152 4.57 29.60 16.74
N GLN A 153 4.63 29.20 15.46
CA GLN A 153 4.12 30.01 14.37
C GLN A 153 2.83 29.39 13.81
N PRO A 154 1.66 30.04 13.96
CA PRO A 154 0.43 29.55 13.36
C PRO A 154 0.55 29.58 11.84
N ARG A 155 -0.12 28.63 11.16
CA ARG A 155 -0.15 28.52 9.68
C ARG A 155 1.22 28.31 9.03
N SER A 156 2.16 27.66 9.73
CA SER A 156 3.50 27.34 9.21
C SER A 156 3.63 25.93 8.62
N ILE A 157 2.55 25.14 8.63
CA ILE A 157 2.56 23.75 8.17
C ILE A 157 2.77 23.69 6.66
N LYS A 158 3.80 22.97 6.21
CA LYS A 158 4.04 22.68 4.79
C LYS A 158 4.08 21.17 4.56
N LEU A 159 3.43 20.72 3.49
CA LEU A 159 3.47 19.31 3.07
C LEU A 159 4.77 19.00 2.35
N LEU A 160 5.36 17.85 2.67
CA LEU A 160 6.56 17.33 2.01
C LEU A 160 6.24 16.18 1.04
N LEU A 161 4.96 15.99 0.73
CA LEU A 161 4.45 14.94 -0.16
C LEU A 161 3.97 15.55 -1.47
N SER A 162 4.18 14.83 -2.56
CA SER A 162 3.57 15.16 -3.86
C SER A 162 2.08 14.81 -3.86
N ARG A 163 1.31 15.43 -4.77
CA ARG A 163 -0.15 15.19 -4.86
C ARG A 163 -0.50 13.71 -5.10
N ALA A 164 0.34 12.97 -5.85
CA ALA A 164 0.12 11.56 -6.12
C ALA A 164 0.20 10.68 -4.85
N GLU A 165 0.83 11.19 -3.79
CA GLU A 165 1.06 10.50 -2.53
C GLU A 165 0.03 10.85 -1.45
N ILE A 166 -0.92 11.74 -1.73
CA ILE A 166 -1.93 12.21 -0.77
C ILE A 166 -3.28 11.60 -1.15
N PRO A 167 -4.00 10.96 -0.20
CA PRO A 167 -5.30 10.38 -0.51
C PRO A 167 -6.35 11.49 -0.72
N ASP A 168 -7.45 11.15 -1.39
CA ASP A 168 -8.57 12.08 -1.47
C ASP A 168 -9.28 12.22 -0.12
N LEU A 169 -9.83 13.42 0.12
CA LEU A 169 -10.56 13.74 1.33
C LEU A 169 -11.96 13.13 1.21
N ASN A 170 -12.20 12.04 1.94
CA ASN A 170 -13.45 11.28 1.93
C ASN A 170 -14.16 11.42 3.28
#